data_AF-A0A966E0U5-F1
#
_entry.id   AF-A0A966E0U5-F1
#
_cell.length_a   1.000
_cell.length_b   1.000
_cell.length_c   1.000
_cell.angle_alpha   90.00
_cell.angle_beta   90.00
_cell.angle_gamma   90.00
#
_symmetry.space_group_name_H-M   'P 1'
#
loop_
_entity.id
_entity.type
_entity.pdbx_description
1 polymer ?
#
loop_
_entity_poly.entity_id
_entity_poly.type
_entity_poly.pdbx_seq_one_letter_code
_entity_poly.pdbx_strand_id
1 'polypeptide(L)' 'MSRLHIGVVAGEASGDILGARVLAALRERFDEVVVEGIGGPLMQEQGLASLY' A
#
# COMPACT_ATOMS: atom_id res chain seq x y z
N MET A 1 -9.82 -5.77 -17.20
CA MET A 1 -8.96 -4.78 -16.54
C MET A 1 -9.59 -4.43 -15.22
N SER A 2 -9.07 -4.97 -14.13
CA SER A 2 -9.56 -4.73 -12.77
C SER A 2 -8.69 -3.67 -12.10
N ARG A 3 -9.31 -2.54 -11.73
CA ARG A 3 -8.65 -1.43 -11.04
C ARG A 3 -9.12 -1.37 -9.59
N LEU A 4 -8.17 -1.27 -8.67
CA LEU A 4 -8.40 -1.10 -7.24
C LEU A 4 -7.77 0.23 -6.78
N HIS A 5 -8.56 1.03 -6.07
CA HIS A 5 -8.07 2.26 -5.43
C HIS A 5 -8.38 2.18 -3.93
N ILE A 6 -7.36 2.29 -3.09
CA ILE A 6 -7.48 2.13 -1.63
C ILE A 6 -6.70 3.21 -0.86
N GLY A 7 -7.32 3.66 0.23
CA GLY A 7 -6.65 4.47 1.26
C GLY A 7 -6.07 3.58 2.35
N VAL A 8 -4.86 3.90 2.85
CA VAL A 8 -4.20 3.15 3.93
C VAL A 8 -3.62 4.08 5.00
N VAL A 9 -3.59 3.62 6.25
CA VAL A 9 -2.97 4.35 7.37
C VAL A 9 -2.21 3.35 8.25
N ALA A 10 -0.89 3.50 8.34
CA ALA A 10 -0.02 2.78 9.28
C ALA A 10 0.70 3.78 10.19
N GLY A 11 0.44 3.69 11.50
CA GLY A 11 1.02 4.60 12.51
C GLY A 11 2.29 4.09 13.18
N GLU A 12 2.70 2.86 12.90
CA GLU A 12 3.87 2.21 13.52
C GLU A 12 4.61 1.34 12.49
N ALA A 13 5.88 1.02 12.76
CA ALA A 13 6.72 0.20 11.88
C ALA A 13 6.13 -1.21 11.64
N SER A 14 5.45 -1.78 12.62
CA SER A 14 4.73 -3.04 12.49
C SER A 14 3.62 -2.96 11.43
N GLY A 15 2.90 -1.84 11.38
CA GLY A 15 1.87 -1.55 10.39
C GLY A 15 2.46 -1.39 8.98
N ASP A 16 3.63 -0.78 8.85
CA ASP A 16 4.34 -0.65 7.57
C ASP A 16 4.73 -2.03 7.01
N ILE A 17 5.30 -2.90 7.84
CA ILE A 17 5.69 -4.27 7.44
C ILE A 17 4.47 -5.09 7.00
N LEU A 18 3.38 -5.05 7.77
CA LEU A 18 2.17 -5.80 7.44
C LEU A 18 1.47 -5.22 6.20
N GLY A 19 1.36 -3.89 6.13
CA GLY A 19 0.76 -3.17 5.03
C GLY A 19 1.49 -3.45 3.71
N ALA A 20 2.82 -3.41 3.69
CA ALA A 20 3.61 -3.70 2.50
C ALA A 20 3.31 -5.10 1.93
N ARG A 21 3.18 -6.11 2.80
CA ARG A 21 2.83 -7.48 2.36
C ARG A 21 1.42 -7.56 1.77
N VAL A 22 0.47 -6.79 2.32
CA VAL A 22 -0.88 -6.70 1.76
C VAL A 22 -0.85 -6.02 0.38
N LEU A 23 -0.13 -4.90 0.24
CA LEU A 23 -0.02 -4.18 -1.02
C LEU A 23 0.63 -5.05 -2.12
N ALA A 24 1.69 -5.78 -1.79
CA ALA A 24 2.31 -6.74 -2.71
C ALA A 24 1.30 -7.78 -3.22
N ALA A 25 0.56 -8.42 -2.30
CA ALA A 25 -0.44 -9.42 -2.67
C ALA A 25 -1.63 -8.84 -3.47
N LEU A 26 -2.00 -7.58 -3.26
CA LEU A 26 -3.03 -6.92 -4.07
C LEU A 26 -2.53 -6.67 -5.50
N ARG A 27 -1.26 -6.28 -5.68
CA ARG A 27 -0.68 -6.06 -7.01
C ARG A 27 -0.56 -7.34 -7.84
N GLU A 28 -0.46 -8.49 -7.19
CA GLU A 28 -0.52 -9.79 -7.90
C GLU A 28 -1.93 -10.14 -8.40
N ARG A 29 -2.97 -9.53 -7.83
CA ARG A 29 -4.39 -9.88 -8.08
C ARG A 29 -5.14 -8.90 -8.98
N PHE A 30 -4.69 -7.65 -9.04
CA PHE A 30 -5.36 -6.59 -9.77
C PHE A 30 -4.41 -5.98 -10.81
N ASP A 31 -4.96 -5.64 -11.98
CA ASP A 31 -4.17 -5.09 -13.09
C ASP A 31 -3.64 -3.68 -12.74
N GLU A 32 -4.40 -2.91 -11.98
CA GLU A 32 -4.02 -1.56 -11.53
C GLU A 32 -4.37 -1.41 -10.04
N VAL A 33 -3.37 -1.09 -9.23
CA VAL A 33 -3.55 -0.77 -7.80
C VAL A 33 -2.99 0.62 -7.53
N VAL A 34 -3.89 1.52 -7.14
CA VAL A 34 -3.57 2.86 -6.63
C VAL A 34 -3.74 2.83 -5.11
N VAL A 35 -2.73 3.33 -4.40
CA VAL A 35 -2.69 3.35 -2.94
C VAL A 35 -2.22 4.72 -2.47
N GLU A 36 -3.00 5.36 -1.61
CA GLU A 36 -2.70 6.66 -1.02
C GLU A 36 -2.96 6.66 0.50
N GLY A 37 -2.30 7.54 1.27
CA GLY A 37 -2.57 7.69 2.70
C GLY A 37 -1.31 7.87 3.54
N ILE A 38 -1.18 7.18 4.68
CA ILE A 38 -0.03 7.28 5.59
C ILE A 38 0.62 5.90 5.71
N GLY A 39 1.91 5.80 5.43
CA GLY A 39 2.65 4.56 5.60
C GLY A 39 4.15 4.78 5.60
N GLY A 40 4.87 3.75 6.04
CA GLY A 40 6.32 3.82 6.13
C GLY A 40 7.02 3.45 4.81
N PRO A 41 8.36 3.33 4.87
CA PRO A 41 9.19 3.07 3.70
C PRO A 41 8.80 1.79 2.95
N LEU A 42 8.40 0.71 3.66
CA LEU A 42 8.09 -0.56 3.00
C LEU A 42 6.79 -0.48 2.18
N MET A 43 5.78 0.23 2.69
CA MET A 43 4.55 0.48 1.92
C MET A 43 4.82 1.41 0.73
N GLN A 44 5.69 2.42 0.90
CA GLN A 44 6.11 3.31 -0.20
C GLN A 44 6.83 2.55 -1.32
N GLU A 45 7.68 1.57 -0.99
CA GLU A 45 8.30 0.66 -1.98
C GLU A 45 7.26 -0.14 -2.78
N GLN A 46 6.10 -0.43 -2.17
CA GLN A 46 4.96 -1.05 -2.85
C GLN A 46 4.07 -0.03 -3.59
N GLY A 47 4.55 1.20 -3.81
CA GLY A 47 3.86 2.24 -4.57
C GLY A 47 2.74 2.95 -3.82
N LEU A 48 2.79 2.98 -2.48
CA LEU A 48 1.99 3.90 -1.68
C LEU A 48 2.46 5.35 -1.93
N ALA A 49 1.55 6.22 -2.33
CA ALA A 49 1.72 7.66 -2.22
C ALA A 49 1.45 8.10 -0.76
N SER A 50 2.50 8.14 0.08
CA SER A 50 2.35 8.65 1.45
C SER A 50 2.16 10.17 1.42
N LEU A 51 1.13 10.64 2.11
CA LEU A 51 0.73 12.05 2.18
C LEU A 51 1.44 12.81 3.32
N TYR A 52 2.11 12.08 4.23
CA TYR A 52 2.85 12.60 5.38
C TYR A 52 4.03 11.71 5.72
#